data_AF-A0A441TSB6-F1
#
_entry.id   AF-A0A441TSB6-F1
#
_cell.length_a   1.000
_cell.length_b   1.000
_cell.length_c   1.000
_cell.angle_alpha   90.00
_cell.angle_beta   90.00
_cell.angle_gamma   90.00
#
_symmetry.space_group_name_H-M   'P 1'
#
loop_
_entity.id
_entity.type
_entity.pdbx_description
1 polymer ?
#
loop_
_entity_poly.entity_id
_entity_poly.type
_entity_poly.pdbx_seq_one_letter_code
_entity_poly.pdbx_strand_id
1 'polypeptide(L)'
;YEPTDGPQAQMVGFMQAMFNKRMLTNQMVKSTAISDAGITKQTLYEVERSQFTRSTYDRAMESLNAVNSEIVSLIHKAWGRK
;
A
#
# COMPACT_ATOMS: atom_id res chain seq x y z
N TYR A 1 2.62 4.23 -5.18
CA TYR A 1 1.79 4.81 -6.24
C TYR A 1 1.69 6.31 -6.05
N GLU A 2 1.94 7.06 -7.13
CA GLU A 2 1.65 8.49 -7.22
C GLU A 2 0.43 8.68 -8.14
N PRO A 3 -0.72 9.18 -7.65
CA PRO A 3 -1.96 9.28 -8.44
C PRO A 3 -1.85 10.04 -9.76
N THR A 4 -0.95 11.01 -9.81
CA THR A 4 -0.74 11.90 -10.95
C THR A 4 0.36 11.42 -11.88
N ASP A 5 1.02 10.30 -11.58
CA ASP A 5 2.08 9.73 -12.42
C ASP A 5 1.47 8.91 -13.56
N GLY A 6 1.36 9.54 -14.72
CA GLY A 6 0.82 8.94 -15.95
C GLY A 6 1.54 7.67 -16.39
N PRO A 7 2.88 7.66 -16.47
CA PRO A 7 3.66 6.44 -16.72
C PRO A 7 3.36 5.28 -15.76
N GLN A 8 3.23 5.53 -14.44
CA GLN A 8 2.84 4.49 -13.49
C GLN A 8 1.44 3.94 -13.80
N ALA A 9 0.47 4.80 -14.13
CA ALA A 9 -0.88 4.37 -14.49
C ALA A 9 -0.88 3.48 -15.75
N GLN A 10 -0.06 3.80 -16.75
CA GLN A 10 0.11 2.96 -17.95
C GLN A 10 0.68 1.58 -17.60
N MET A 11 1.70 1.52 -16.73
CA MET A 11 2.25 0.24 -16.26
C MET A 11 1.21 -0.61 -15.53
N VAL A 12 0.37 -0.01 -14.68
CA VAL A 12 -0.74 -0.73 -14.03
C VAL A 12 -1.71 -1.30 -15.07
N GLY A 13 -2.05 -0.52 -16.11
CA GLY A 13 -2.90 -0.99 -17.21
C GLY A 13 -2.30 -2.20 -17.94
N PHE A 14 -0.99 -2.18 -18.23
CA PHE A 14 -0.31 -3.33 -18.83
C PHE A 14 -0.34 -4.57 -17.91
N MET A 15 -0.08 -4.39 -16.62
CA MET A 15 -0.16 -5.49 -15.66
C MET A 15 -1.57 -6.08 -15.58
N GLN A 16 -2.62 -5.24 -15.61
CA GLN A 16 -4.01 -5.69 -15.59
C GLN A 16 -4.35 -6.55 -16.82
N ALA A 17 -3.87 -6.16 -18.00
CA ALA A 17 -4.04 -6.95 -19.22
C ALA A 17 -3.33 -8.32 -19.15
N MET A 18 -2.14 -8.38 -18.53
CA MET A 18 -1.33 -9.61 -18.43
C MET A 18 -1.81 -10.57 -17.34
N PHE A 19 -2.15 -10.04 -16.16
CA PHE A 19 -2.41 -10.83 -14.95
C PHE A 19 -3.89 -10.93 -14.59
N ASN A 20 -4.76 -10.15 -15.25
CA ASN A 20 -6.22 -10.16 -15.07
C ASN A 20 -6.60 -10.19 -13.57
N LYS A 21 -7.32 -11.22 -13.12
CA LYS A 21 -7.79 -11.38 -11.72
C LYS A 21 -6.71 -11.78 -10.71
N ARG A 22 -5.42 -11.75 -11.08
CA ARG A 22 -4.30 -12.11 -10.20
C ARG A 22 -3.55 -10.90 -9.65
N MET A 23 -4.09 -9.69 -9.83
CA MET A 23 -3.56 -8.49 -9.20
C MET A 23 -4.30 -8.16 -7.91
N LEU A 24 -3.58 -7.58 -6.95
CA LEU A 24 -4.21 -6.95 -5.80
C LEU A 24 -5.01 -5.72 -6.23
N THR A 25 -6.12 -5.46 -5.54
CA THR A 25 -7.06 -4.38 -5.83
C THR A 25 -6.59 -3.07 -5.20
N ASN A 26 -6.06 -3.15 -3.97
CA ASN A 26 -5.61 -1.98 -3.23
C ASN A 26 -4.21 -1.56 -3.67
N GLN A 27 -3.98 -0.25 -3.74
CA GLN A 27 -2.71 0.32 -4.17
C GLN A 27 -1.96 0.96 -3.01
N MET A 28 -0.69 0.61 -2.86
CA MET A 28 0.19 1.24 -1.87
C MET A 28 0.61 2.63 -2.36
N VAL A 29 0.34 3.67 -1.57
CA VAL A 29 0.74 5.04 -1.95
C VAL A 29 2.23 5.25 -1.74
N LYS A 30 2.82 6.14 -2.55
CA LYS A 30 4.15 6.68 -2.24
C LYS A 30 3.91 7.88 -1.31
N SER A 31 4.40 7.81 -0.08
CA SER A 31 4.19 8.85 0.93
C SER A 31 5.51 9.17 1.61
N THR A 32 5.72 10.44 1.95
CA THR A 32 6.87 10.86 2.76
C THR A 32 6.89 10.16 4.11
N ALA A 33 5.72 9.91 4.73
CA ALA A 33 5.65 9.16 5.99
C ALA A 33 6.21 7.73 5.88
N ILE A 34 6.00 7.05 4.74
CA ILE A 34 6.54 5.70 4.51
C ILE A 34 8.06 5.78 4.33
N SER A 35 8.54 6.76 3.56
CA SER A 35 9.97 6.98 3.33
C SER A 35 10.70 7.33 4.64
N ASP A 36 10.15 8.22 5.45
CA ASP A 36 10.76 8.67 6.71
C ASP A 36 10.80 7.57 7.77
N ALA A 37 9.72 6.79 7.92
CA ALA A 37 9.71 5.60 8.79
C ALA A 37 10.80 4.60 8.36
N GLY A 38 11.01 4.42 7.05
CA GLY A 38 12.08 3.57 6.52
C GLY A 38 13.48 4.04 6.89
N ILE A 39 13.74 5.34 6.97
CA ILE A 39 15.03 5.92 7.37
C ILE A 39 15.37 5.54 8.82
N THR A 40 14.37 5.53 9.71
CA THR A 40 14.55 5.15 11.12
C THR A 40 14.42 3.64 11.37
N LYS A 41 14.30 2.84 10.30
CA LYS A 41 14.08 1.38 10.36
C LYS A 41 12.82 0.98 11.13
N GLN A 42 11.78 1.80 11.02
CA GLN A 42 10.48 1.58 11.64
C GLN A 42 9.41 1.38 10.56
N THR A 43 8.34 0.69 10.92
CA THR A 43 7.10 0.64 10.14
C THR A 43 6.21 1.83 10.48
N LEU A 44 5.21 2.11 9.63
CA LEU A 44 4.19 3.12 9.96
C LEU A 44 3.41 2.82 11.26
N TYR A 45 3.40 1.56 11.71
CA TYR A 45 2.76 1.15 12.95
C TYR A 45 3.57 1.54 14.20
N GLU A 46 4.85 1.87 14.04
CA GLU A 46 5.78 2.16 15.13
C GLU A 46 6.13 3.65 15.26
N VAL A 47 5.84 4.45 14.23
CA VAL A 47 6.09 5.90 14.24
C VAL A 47 4.92 6.66 14.84
N GLU A 48 5.21 7.74 15.58
CA GLU A 48 4.16 8.57 16.15
C GLU A 48 3.50 9.45 15.08
N ARG A 49 2.16 9.46 15.07
CA ARG A 49 1.37 10.28 14.13
C ARG A 49 1.67 11.77 14.22
N SER A 50 2.08 12.27 15.38
CA SER A 50 2.47 13.66 15.63
C SER A 50 3.68 14.13 14.81
N GLN A 51 4.50 13.20 14.31
CA GLN A 51 5.69 13.49 13.50
C GLN A 51 5.34 13.93 12.07
N PHE A 52 4.08 13.78 11.64
CA PHE A 52 3.63 14.05 10.28
C PHE A 52 2.42 14.98 10.26
N THR A 53 2.15 15.57 9.09
CA THR A 53 0.82 16.16 8.88
C THR A 53 -0.23 15.06 8.94
N ARG A 54 -1.38 15.37 9.54
CA ARG A 54 -2.48 14.41 9.73
C ARG A 54 -2.87 13.72 8.42
N SER A 55 -3.00 14.49 7.34
CA SER A 55 -3.41 13.97 6.03
C SER A 55 -2.37 13.05 5.38
N THR A 56 -1.08 13.29 5.59
CA THR A 56 -0.01 12.43 5.06
C THR A 56 0.04 11.09 5.79
N TYR A 57 -0.04 11.12 7.13
CA TYR A 57 -0.05 9.89 7.93
C TYR A 57 -1.30 9.05 7.65
N ASP A 58 -2.49 9.68 7.71
CA ASP A 58 -3.75 8.97 7.57
C ASP A 58 -3.86 8.27 6.20
N ARG A 59 -3.49 8.95 5.11
CA ARG A 59 -3.47 8.34 3.76
C ARG A 59 -2.48 7.19 3.64
N ALA A 60 -1.29 7.34 4.22
CA ALA A 60 -0.28 6.31 4.19
C ALA A 60 -0.74 5.06 4.95
N MET A 61 -1.26 5.25 6.17
CA MET A 61 -1.79 4.19 7.02
C MET A 61 -3.00 3.49 6.40
N GLU A 62 -3.93 4.24 5.80
CA GLU A 62 -5.08 3.68 5.09
C GLU A 62 -4.64 2.76 3.94
N SER A 63 -3.75 3.23 3.07
CA SER A 63 -3.25 2.44 1.95
C SER A 63 -2.50 1.17 2.41
N LEU A 64 -1.68 1.29 3.45
CA LEU A 64 -0.92 0.18 4.02
C LEU A 64 -1.85 -0.88 4.58
N ASN A 65 -2.85 -0.47 5.37
CA ASN A 65 -3.82 -1.40 5.96
C ASN A 65 -4.68 -2.08 4.89
N ALA A 66 -5.09 -1.36 3.85
CA ALA A 66 -5.89 -1.93 2.77
C ALA A 66 -5.12 -3.02 2.01
N VAL A 67 -3.87 -2.74 1.63
CA VAL A 67 -3.00 -3.72 0.97
C VAL A 67 -2.70 -4.91 1.87
N ASN A 68 -2.32 -4.66 3.13
CA ASN A 68 -2.00 -5.73 4.08
C ASN A 68 -3.21 -6.64 4.35
N SER A 69 -4.41 -6.07 4.45
CA SER A 69 -5.64 -6.85 4.64
C SER A 69 -5.91 -7.79 3.45
N GLU A 70 -5.65 -7.34 2.22
CA GLU A 70 -5.81 -8.17 1.03
C GLU A 70 -4.80 -9.33 1.02
N ILE A 71 -3.54 -9.06 1.38
CA ILE A 71 -2.50 -10.09 1.53
C ILE A 71 -2.89 -11.10 2.61
N VAL A 72 -3.33 -10.64 3.78
CA VAL A 72 -3.78 -11.49 4.88
C VAL A 72 -4.95 -12.38 4.45
N SER A 73 -5.92 -11.82 3.71
CA SER A 73 -7.05 -12.58 3.14
C SER A 73 -6.57 -13.70 2.19
N LEU A 74 -5.60 -13.39 1.31
CA LEU A 74 -5.00 -14.40 0.42
C LEU A 74 -4.27 -15.50 1.19
N ILE A 75 -3.54 -15.15 2.25
CA ILE A 75 -2.84 -16.10 3.12
C ILE A 75 -3.86 -17.02 3.82
N HIS A 76 -4.92 -16.47 4.42
CA HIS A 76 -5.97 -17.26 5.06
C HIS A 76 -6.62 -18.23 4.08
N LYS A 77 -6.96 -17.74 2.88
CA LYS A 77 -7.51 -18.57 1.80
C LYS A 77 -6.56 -19.71 1.41
N ALA A 78 -5.26 -19.44 1.27
CA ALA A 78 -4.27 -20.46 0.94
C ALA A 78 -4.13 -21.53 2.04
N TRP A 79 -4.31 -21.14 3.31
CA TRP A 79 -4.32 -22.06 4.45
C TRP A 79 -5.66 -22.77 4.69
N GLY A 80 -6.68 -22.51 3.88
CA GLY A 80 -8.03 -23.06 4.08
C GLY A 80 -8.77 -22.50 5.29
N ARG A 81 -8.32 -21.36 5.83
CA ARG A 81 -9.02 -20.62 6.90
C ARG A 81 -10.01 -19.66 6.24
N LYS A 82 -11.28 -19.74 6.64
CA LYS A 82 -12.32 -18.79 6.22
C LYS A 82 -12.40 -17.64 7.21
#